data_AF-A0A7I4B061-F1
#
_entry.id   AF-A0A7I4B061-F1
#
_cell.length_a   1.000
_cell.length_b   1.000
_cell.length_c   1.000
_cell.angle_alpha   90.00
_cell.angle_beta   90.00
_cell.angle_gamma   90.00
#
_symmetry.space_group_name_H-M   'P 1'
#
loop_
_entity.id
_entity.type
_entity.pdbx_description
1 polymer ?
#
loop_
_entity_poly.entity_id
_entity_poly.type
_entity_poly.pdbx_seq_one_letter_code
_entity_poly.pdbx_strand_id
1 'polypeptide(L)'
;MATDLSNLESPNYHHHFVKKLISMAMDHHDKEKEMASVLLSALYADVLKPEQLAKGFTNLLESVEDLVLDIPEAVDILAIFLARAVVDDILPPAFLSKTRKLLVDGSQGLVVVQKAEKSYLSAPHHAEIIERKWGGSTHTTVAEVQAKIVTLLKEYVESGDKAEACRCIRELNVPFFHHEVVKKALVLAMEEPAAEGKLWSLLIETAEEGLITSSQMSKGFTRISDSIHDLALDIPQAKDKLESFTSKAVEEGWVSAPFSRAVVSELGAGTVGIQEARAFKANATNIIQEYFLSSDISEVITSLEDLAAPDYHAAFVKRLILLALDRKNREKEMASVLVSELYAEVISIASIARAYTLLLQSAEDTSLDIPDAANQLSLFLARAVVDDILAPLHLDEISEQLVEGSLGREIVRMAQSMLSARHAGERILRC
;
A
#
# COMPACT_ATOMS: atom_id res chain seq x y z
N MET A 1 -7.11 -10.36 13.42
CA MET A 1 -6.53 -10.08 14.75
C MET A 1 -7.55 -9.62 15.79
N ALA A 2 -8.32 -8.53 15.60
CA ALA A 2 -9.35 -8.12 16.57
C ALA A 2 -10.41 -9.22 16.82
N THR A 3 -10.82 -9.90 15.74
CA THR A 3 -11.71 -11.06 15.77
C THR A 3 -11.08 -12.25 16.50
N ASP A 4 -9.81 -12.55 16.23
CA ASP A 4 -9.10 -13.68 16.84
C ASP A 4 -8.86 -13.51 18.34
N LEU A 5 -8.51 -12.29 18.78
CA LEU A 5 -8.31 -11.97 20.19
C LEU A 5 -9.65 -11.99 20.95
N SER A 6 -10.74 -11.54 20.31
CA SER A 6 -12.10 -11.61 20.87
C SER A 6 -12.61 -13.05 20.97
N ASN A 7 -12.24 -13.92 20.01
CA ASN A 7 -12.61 -15.33 19.97
C ASN A 7 -11.91 -16.19 21.05
N LEU A 8 -10.88 -15.68 21.73
CA LEU A 8 -10.24 -16.37 22.85
C LEU A 8 -11.08 -16.33 24.15
N GLU A 9 -12.20 -15.59 24.16
CA GLU A 9 -13.19 -15.47 25.26
C GLU A 9 -12.58 -15.23 26.66
N SER A 10 -11.37 -14.64 26.71
CA SER A 10 -10.58 -14.50 27.94
C SER A 10 -10.18 -13.04 28.22
N PRO A 11 -11.15 -12.11 28.30
CA PRO A 11 -10.89 -10.66 28.37
C PRO A 11 -10.09 -10.24 29.62
N ASN A 12 -10.11 -11.05 30.67
CA ASN A 12 -9.36 -10.80 31.91
C ASN A 12 -7.85 -11.03 31.77
N TYR A 13 -7.39 -11.65 30.68
CA TYR A 13 -5.99 -11.99 30.42
C TYR A 13 -5.36 -11.17 29.30
N HIS A 14 -6.06 -10.19 28.73
CA HIS A 14 -5.56 -9.34 27.65
C HIS A 14 -4.30 -8.54 28.04
N HIS A 15 -4.07 -8.27 29.32
CA HIS A 15 -2.82 -7.71 29.81
C HIS A 15 -1.57 -8.56 29.48
N HIS A 16 -1.71 -9.89 29.35
CA HIS A 16 -0.61 -10.76 28.89
C HIS A 16 -0.30 -10.58 27.42
N PHE A 17 -1.33 -10.35 26.59
CA PHE A 17 -1.14 -10.02 25.18
C PHE A 17 -0.35 -8.72 25.02
N VAL A 18 -0.75 -7.66 25.73
CA VAL A 18 -0.03 -6.37 25.74
C VAL A 18 1.44 -6.55 26.12
N LYS A 19 1.69 -7.26 27.23
CA LYS A 19 3.06 -7.55 27.67
C LYS A 19 3.84 -8.32 26.60
N LYS A 20 3.27 -9.40 26.07
CA LYS A 20 3.96 -10.27 25.10
C LYS A 20 4.25 -9.56 23.78
N LEU A 21 3.30 -8.78 23.28
CA LEU A 21 3.43 -7.99 22.05
C LEU A 21 4.59 -7.00 22.16
N ILE A 22 4.61 -6.19 23.22
CA ILE A 22 5.66 -5.19 23.42
C ILE A 22 7.01 -5.88 23.65
N SER A 23 7.09 -6.91 24.50
CA SER A 23 8.35 -7.63 24.74
C SER A 23 8.91 -8.26 23.46
N MET A 24 8.07 -8.80 22.57
CA MET A 24 8.51 -9.32 21.27
C MET A 24 8.99 -8.21 20.34
N ALA A 25 8.27 -7.09 20.27
CA ALA A 25 8.64 -5.97 19.40
C ALA A 25 9.94 -5.29 19.82
N MET A 26 10.26 -5.26 21.12
CA MET A 26 11.50 -4.68 21.63
C MET A 26 12.77 -5.39 21.14
N ASP A 27 12.67 -6.67 20.79
CA ASP A 27 13.79 -7.50 20.28
C ASP A 27 13.95 -7.41 18.75
N HIS A 28 13.18 -6.55 18.09
CA HIS A 28 13.15 -6.39 16.65
C HIS A 28 13.47 -4.95 16.22
N HIS A 29 13.35 -4.66 14.92
CA HIS A 29 13.68 -3.35 14.36
C HIS A 29 12.56 -2.34 14.66
N ASP A 30 12.81 -1.08 14.35
CA ASP A 30 11.86 0.01 14.64
C ASP A 30 10.50 -0.19 13.97
N LYS A 31 10.46 -0.87 12.82
CA LYS A 31 9.22 -1.24 12.14
C LYS A 31 8.30 -2.08 13.03
N GLU A 32 8.81 -3.12 13.68
CA GLU A 32 8.00 -3.98 14.55
C GLU A 32 7.51 -3.23 15.80
N LYS A 33 8.32 -2.29 16.31
CA LYS A 33 7.96 -1.43 17.45
C LYS A 33 6.82 -0.46 17.10
N GLU A 34 6.88 0.10 15.89
CA GLU A 34 5.81 0.95 15.35
C GLU A 34 4.53 0.13 15.11
N MET A 35 4.64 -1.03 14.47
CA MET A 35 3.49 -1.92 14.25
C MET A 35 2.81 -2.34 15.55
N ALA A 36 3.60 -2.63 16.61
CA ALA A 36 3.05 -2.95 17.92
C ALA A 36 2.28 -1.77 18.54
N SER A 37 2.80 -0.54 18.39
CA SER A 37 2.13 0.68 18.89
C SER A 37 0.82 0.95 18.14
N VAL A 38 0.86 0.91 16.81
CA VAL A 38 -0.33 1.06 15.96
C VAL A 38 -1.38 0.00 16.28
N LEU A 39 -0.96 -1.25 16.48
CA LEU A 39 -1.86 -2.35 16.82
C LEU A 39 -2.53 -2.14 18.19
N LEU A 40 -1.79 -1.68 19.20
CA LEU A 40 -2.36 -1.39 20.52
C LEU A 40 -3.40 -0.26 20.44
N SER A 41 -3.12 0.78 19.66
CA SER A 41 -4.04 1.89 19.42
C SER A 41 -5.29 1.47 18.66
N ALA A 42 -5.16 0.61 17.65
CA ALA A 42 -6.30 0.06 16.90
C ALA A 42 -7.17 -0.91 17.71
N LEU A 43 -6.61 -1.60 18.72
CA LEU A 43 -7.35 -2.54 19.56
C LEU A 43 -7.95 -1.87 20.81
N TYR A 44 -7.51 -0.66 21.15
CA TYR A 44 -7.97 0.07 22.33
C TYR A 44 -9.46 0.43 22.23
N ALA A 45 -10.14 0.40 23.39
CA ALA A 45 -11.57 0.64 23.57
C ALA A 45 -12.51 -0.42 22.96
N ASP A 46 -12.19 -0.98 21.79
CA ASP A 46 -13.02 -1.99 21.11
C ASP A 46 -12.75 -3.42 21.60
N VAL A 47 -11.48 -3.78 21.82
CA VAL A 47 -11.07 -5.15 22.21
C VAL A 47 -10.27 -5.15 23.51
N LEU A 48 -9.36 -4.19 23.69
CA LEU A 48 -8.54 -4.01 24.88
C LEU A 48 -9.17 -2.98 25.81
N LYS A 49 -9.69 -3.46 26.94
CA LYS A 49 -10.19 -2.58 28.00
C LYS A 49 -9.04 -1.76 28.61
N PRO A 50 -9.25 -0.49 28.98
CA PRO A 50 -8.21 0.37 29.55
C PRO A 50 -7.51 -0.23 30.78
N GLU A 51 -8.22 -0.98 31.61
CA GLU A 51 -7.64 -1.63 32.80
C GLU A 51 -6.66 -2.75 32.43
N GLN A 52 -6.94 -3.48 31.34
CA GLN A 52 -6.06 -4.54 30.85
C GLN A 52 -4.81 -3.96 30.21
N LEU A 53 -4.95 -2.87 29.48
CA LEU A 53 -3.81 -2.17 28.88
C LEU A 53 -2.90 -1.58 29.98
N ALA A 54 -3.48 -0.87 30.96
CA ALA A 54 -2.74 -0.36 32.11
C ALA A 54 -2.02 -1.48 32.87
N LYS A 55 -2.71 -2.61 33.14
CA LYS A 55 -2.10 -3.77 33.79
C LYS A 55 -0.97 -4.39 32.95
N GLY A 56 -1.11 -4.42 31.63
CA GLY A 56 -0.07 -4.91 30.71
C GLY A 56 1.21 -4.08 30.80
N PHE A 57 1.07 -2.74 30.79
CA PHE A 57 2.20 -1.82 30.99
C PHE A 57 2.80 -1.90 32.40
N THR A 58 1.99 -2.07 33.45
CA THR A 58 2.50 -2.32 34.81
C THR A 58 3.34 -3.59 34.84
N ASN A 59 2.84 -4.69 34.27
CA ASN A 59 3.57 -5.96 34.22
C ASN A 59 4.87 -5.90 33.38
N LEU A 60 4.96 -4.99 32.41
CA LEU A 60 6.19 -4.71 31.66
C LEU A 60 7.20 -3.96 32.51
N LEU A 61 6.75 -2.92 33.21
CA LEU A 61 7.58 -2.10 34.11
C LEU A 61 8.15 -2.91 35.27
N GLU A 62 7.40 -3.88 35.78
CA GLU A 62 7.86 -4.81 36.83
C GLU A 62 8.90 -5.83 36.31
N SER A 63 8.92 -6.13 35.01
CA SER A 63 9.85 -7.10 34.42
C SER A 63 11.01 -6.48 33.65
N VAL A 64 11.27 -5.18 33.80
CA VAL A 64 12.35 -4.51 33.03
C VAL A 64 13.71 -5.09 33.36
N GLU A 65 13.94 -5.48 34.61
CA GLU A 65 15.22 -6.07 35.03
C GLU A 65 15.53 -7.38 34.29
N ASP A 66 14.50 -8.21 34.06
CA ASP A 66 14.63 -9.43 33.25
C ASP A 66 14.80 -9.09 31.77
N LEU A 67 14.01 -8.14 31.25
CA LEU A 67 14.05 -7.75 29.83
C LEU A 67 15.41 -7.19 29.40
N VAL A 68 16.12 -6.49 30.31
CA VAL A 68 17.46 -5.94 30.04
C VAL A 68 18.51 -7.04 29.83
N LEU A 69 18.29 -8.25 30.36
CA LEU A 69 19.20 -9.37 30.16
C LEU A 69 19.25 -9.82 28.69
N ASP A 70 18.11 -9.79 28.01
CA ASP A 70 17.98 -10.17 26.61
C ASP A 70 18.15 -8.96 25.68
N ILE A 71 17.68 -7.78 26.10
CA ILE A 71 17.61 -6.56 25.29
C ILE A 71 18.31 -5.42 26.05
N PRO A 72 19.61 -5.14 25.79
CA PRO A 72 20.37 -4.14 26.54
C PRO A 72 19.74 -2.73 26.55
N GLU A 73 18.99 -2.38 25.51
CA GLU A 73 18.31 -1.08 25.34
C GLU A 73 16.85 -1.09 25.84
N ALA A 74 16.42 -2.13 26.57
CA ALA A 74 15.01 -2.31 26.98
C ALA A 74 14.44 -1.11 27.74
N VAL A 75 15.23 -0.47 28.60
CA VAL A 75 14.81 0.73 29.36
C VAL A 75 14.44 1.87 28.42
N ASP A 76 15.23 2.07 27.38
CA ASP A 76 15.11 3.19 26.45
C ASP A 76 13.94 2.97 25.51
N ILE A 77 13.83 1.77 24.97
CA ILE A 77 12.74 1.38 24.06
C ILE A 77 11.40 1.39 24.81
N LEU A 78 11.33 0.83 26.03
CA LEU A 78 10.09 0.79 26.80
C LEU A 78 9.64 2.21 27.24
N ALA A 79 10.58 3.12 27.48
CA ALA A 79 10.24 4.52 27.77
C ALA A 79 9.56 5.21 26.58
N ILE A 80 9.96 4.87 25.35
CA ILE A 80 9.30 5.35 24.13
C ILE A 80 7.91 4.72 23.99
N PHE A 81 7.76 3.40 24.19
CA PHE A 81 6.44 2.74 24.17
C PHE A 81 5.47 3.36 25.18
N LEU A 82 5.96 3.64 26.38
CA LEU A 82 5.17 4.23 27.44
C LEU A 82 4.76 5.67 27.11
N ALA A 83 5.66 6.47 26.53
CA ALA A 83 5.34 7.81 26.06
C ALA A 83 4.35 7.79 24.87
N ARG A 84 4.55 6.88 23.90
CA ARG A 84 3.68 6.69 22.75
C ARG A 84 2.26 6.32 23.18
N ALA A 85 2.13 5.41 24.13
CA ALA A 85 0.83 5.02 24.68
C ALA A 85 0.07 6.16 25.38
N VAL A 86 0.79 7.13 25.96
CA VAL A 86 0.16 8.35 26.52
C VAL A 86 -0.22 9.33 25.41
N VAL A 87 0.61 9.48 24.38
CA VAL A 87 0.32 10.35 23.21
C VAL A 87 -0.87 9.83 22.40
N ASP A 88 -0.98 8.51 22.22
CA ASP A 88 -2.09 7.85 21.52
C ASP A 88 -3.39 7.78 22.33
N ASP A 89 -3.43 8.41 23.51
CA ASP A 89 -4.59 8.39 24.42
C ASP A 89 -5.06 6.99 24.87
N ILE A 90 -4.19 5.97 24.72
CA ILE A 90 -4.48 4.61 25.19
C ILE A 90 -4.10 4.42 26.67
N LEU A 91 -3.19 5.24 27.21
CA LEU A 91 -2.92 5.36 28.64
C LEU A 91 -3.12 6.79 29.13
N PRO A 92 -3.83 7.01 30.25
CA PRO A 92 -3.99 8.35 30.80
C PRO A 92 -2.66 8.86 31.39
N PRO A 93 -2.34 10.17 31.30
CA PRO A 93 -1.12 10.73 31.92
C PRO A 93 -1.00 10.43 33.43
N ALA A 94 -2.13 10.32 34.13
CA ALA A 94 -2.17 9.96 35.55
C ALA A 94 -1.61 8.55 35.83
N PHE A 95 -1.54 7.66 34.83
CA PHE A 95 -0.93 6.33 34.93
C PHE A 95 0.52 6.42 35.45
N LEU A 96 1.33 7.33 34.89
CA LEU A 96 2.74 7.47 35.26
C LEU A 96 2.91 7.81 36.74
N SER A 97 2.11 8.76 37.23
CA SER A 97 2.11 9.19 38.63
C SER A 97 1.62 8.10 39.59
N LYS A 98 0.72 7.21 39.15
CA LYS A 98 0.20 6.09 39.95
C LYS A 98 1.22 4.95 40.00
N THR A 99 1.75 4.55 38.84
CA THR A 99 2.70 3.45 38.73
C THR A 99 4.03 3.77 39.41
N ARG A 100 4.47 5.03 39.38
CA ARG A 100 5.62 5.49 40.18
C ARG A 100 5.51 5.15 41.68
N LYS A 101 4.32 5.22 42.26
CA LYS A 101 4.10 4.94 43.69
C LYS A 101 4.07 3.44 44.00
N LEU A 102 3.91 2.60 42.98
CA LEU A 102 3.80 1.15 43.10
C LEU A 102 5.14 0.45 42.84
N LEU A 103 6.01 1.05 42.04
CA LEU A 103 7.33 0.50 41.72
C LEU A 103 8.31 0.68 42.89
N VAL A 104 9.24 -0.27 43.03
CA VAL A 104 10.28 -0.25 44.05
C VAL A 104 11.26 0.90 43.77
N ASP A 105 11.67 1.61 44.83
CA ASP A 105 12.66 2.68 44.76
C ASP A 105 13.98 2.16 44.16
N GLY A 106 14.45 2.83 43.10
CA GLY A 106 15.67 2.46 42.39
C GLY A 106 15.52 1.36 41.32
N SER A 107 14.32 0.80 41.12
CA SER A 107 14.07 -0.19 40.06
C SER A 107 14.28 0.38 38.64
N GLN A 108 14.66 -0.48 37.70
CA GLN A 108 14.75 -0.09 36.27
C GLN A 108 13.40 0.36 35.71
N GLY A 109 12.29 -0.23 36.17
CA GLY A 109 10.93 0.23 35.83
C GLY A 109 10.67 1.69 36.22
N LEU A 110 11.20 2.14 37.37
CA LEU A 110 11.10 3.54 37.78
C LEU A 110 11.91 4.45 36.85
N VAL A 111 13.07 4.00 36.38
CA VAL A 111 13.90 4.72 35.39
C VAL A 111 13.14 4.90 34.07
N VAL A 112 12.46 3.85 33.60
CA VAL A 112 11.60 3.92 32.40
C VAL A 112 10.54 5.02 32.54
N VAL A 113 9.80 5.05 33.66
CA VAL A 113 8.76 6.05 33.91
C VAL A 113 9.36 7.47 33.94
N GLN A 114 10.50 7.65 34.60
CA GLN A 114 11.16 8.95 34.66
C GLN A 114 11.66 9.42 33.29
N LYS A 115 12.18 8.51 32.46
CA LYS A 115 12.65 8.81 31.10
C LYS A 115 11.48 9.16 30.19
N ALA A 116 10.37 8.42 30.25
CA ALA A 116 9.15 8.73 29.51
C ALA A 116 8.62 10.13 29.82
N GLU A 117 8.53 10.50 31.11
CA GLU A 117 8.06 11.82 31.52
C GLU A 117 9.01 12.94 31.10
N LYS A 118 10.30 12.83 31.45
CA LYS A 118 11.26 13.94 31.30
C LYS A 118 11.76 14.11 29.87
N SER A 119 12.04 13.01 29.19
CA SER A 119 12.69 13.04 27.87
C SER A 119 11.71 13.12 26.73
N TYR A 120 10.47 12.66 26.92
CA TYR A 120 9.50 12.55 25.84
C TYR A 120 8.27 13.41 26.09
N LEU A 121 7.57 13.24 27.21
CA LEU A 121 6.28 13.92 27.43
C LEU A 121 6.40 15.38 27.88
N SER A 122 7.53 15.79 28.46
CA SER A 122 7.76 17.18 28.90
C SER A 122 8.32 18.08 27.79
N ALA A 123 8.68 17.53 26.62
CA ALA A 123 9.24 18.29 25.52
C ALA A 123 8.14 19.06 24.74
N PRO A 124 8.44 20.26 24.19
CA PRO A 124 7.55 20.88 23.21
C PRO A 124 7.46 20.00 21.95
N HIS A 125 6.29 19.92 21.33
CA HIS A 125 6.01 19.03 20.18
C HIS A 125 6.22 17.53 20.46
N HIS A 126 6.10 17.10 21.72
CA HIS A 126 6.30 15.71 22.14
C HIS A 126 5.48 14.68 21.35
N ALA A 127 4.22 15.00 21.01
CA ALA A 127 3.36 14.10 20.25
C ALA A 127 3.96 13.76 18.87
N GLU A 128 4.31 14.78 18.08
CA GLU A 128 4.88 14.62 16.74
C GLU A 128 6.26 13.95 16.74
N ILE A 129 7.11 14.26 17.74
CA ILE A 129 8.43 13.66 17.88
C ILE A 129 8.33 12.18 18.20
N ILE A 130 7.38 11.80 19.07
CA ILE A 130 7.20 10.42 19.51
C ILE A 130 6.50 9.57 18.47
N GLU A 131 5.52 10.13 17.76
CA GLU A 131 4.97 9.51 16.56
C GLU A 131 6.07 9.19 15.55
N ARG A 132 7.06 10.08 15.36
CA ARG A 132 8.18 9.89 14.42
C ARG A 132 9.31 9.00 14.92
N LYS A 133 9.33 8.56 16.19
CA LYS A 133 10.50 7.93 16.80
C LYS A 133 10.90 6.59 16.21
N TRP A 134 9.94 5.79 15.76
CA TRP A 134 10.17 4.50 15.09
C TRP A 134 9.87 4.56 13.59
N GLY A 135 9.96 5.77 13.02
CA GLY A 135 9.63 6.02 11.62
C GLY A 135 8.16 6.40 11.43
N GLY A 136 7.65 7.29 12.27
CA GLY A 136 6.28 7.80 12.18
C GLY A 136 5.86 8.12 10.76
N SER A 137 4.66 7.66 10.47
CA SER A 137 4.14 7.27 9.16
C SER A 137 4.63 5.90 8.72
N THR A 138 3.68 4.95 8.72
CA THR A 138 3.64 3.78 7.85
C THR A 138 3.65 4.14 6.36
N HIS A 139 4.47 5.10 5.94
CA HIS A 139 4.52 5.62 4.59
C HIS A 139 5.95 6.08 4.26
N THR A 140 6.93 5.17 4.15
CA THR A 140 7.74 5.32 2.93
C THR A 140 6.78 4.98 1.81
N THR A 141 6.17 6.02 1.23
CA THR A 141 5.19 5.82 0.17
C THR A 141 5.85 5.07 -0.97
N VAL A 142 5.07 4.32 -1.76
CA VAL A 142 5.59 3.71 -2.99
C VAL A 142 6.28 4.76 -3.86
N ALA A 143 5.73 5.98 -3.90
CA ALA A 143 6.33 7.13 -4.58
C ALA A 143 7.72 7.50 -4.05
N GLU A 144 7.93 7.50 -2.73
CA GLU A 144 9.24 7.77 -2.13
C GLU A 144 10.26 6.67 -2.41
N VAL A 145 9.84 5.40 -2.34
CA VAL A 145 10.71 4.26 -2.70
C VAL A 145 11.07 4.36 -4.18
N GLN A 146 10.10 4.62 -5.07
CA GLN A 146 10.34 4.80 -6.49
C GLN A 146 11.28 5.98 -6.77
N ALA A 147 11.13 7.10 -6.06
CA ALA A 147 12.03 8.24 -6.19
C ALA A 147 13.47 7.88 -5.79
N LYS A 148 13.65 7.16 -4.66
CA LYS A 148 14.96 6.66 -4.25
C LYS A 148 15.57 5.70 -5.28
N ILE A 149 14.77 4.82 -5.86
CA ILE A 149 15.20 3.91 -6.94
C ILE A 149 15.67 4.70 -8.17
N VAL A 150 14.94 5.73 -8.59
CA VAL A 150 15.36 6.54 -9.73
C VAL A 150 16.67 7.28 -9.43
N THR A 151 16.81 7.85 -8.23
CA THR A 151 18.04 8.54 -7.81
C THR A 151 19.24 7.59 -7.80
N LEU A 152 19.13 6.41 -7.17
CA LEU A 152 20.24 5.46 -7.08
C LEU A 152 20.68 4.95 -8.46
N LEU A 153 19.75 4.75 -9.39
CA LEU A 153 20.07 4.31 -10.75
C LEU A 153 20.82 5.40 -11.53
N LYS A 154 20.41 6.66 -11.39
CA LYS A 154 21.11 7.80 -12.02
C LYS A 154 22.51 8.00 -11.44
N GLU A 155 22.65 7.95 -10.11
CA GLU A 155 23.95 8.02 -9.44
C GLU A 155 24.87 6.89 -9.88
N TYR A 156 24.34 5.68 -10.07
CA TYR A 156 25.09 4.55 -10.62
C TYR A 156 25.51 4.77 -12.08
N VAL A 157 24.62 5.30 -12.93
CA VAL A 157 24.97 5.61 -14.32
C VAL A 157 26.11 6.61 -14.40
N GLU A 158 26.16 7.59 -13.49
CA GLU A 158 27.26 8.57 -13.42
C GLU A 158 28.54 7.95 -12.84
N SER A 159 28.45 7.30 -11.68
CA SER A 159 29.60 6.80 -10.92
C SER A 159 30.20 5.49 -11.46
N GLY A 160 29.37 4.57 -11.94
CA GLY A 160 29.74 3.20 -12.26
C GLY A 160 30.00 2.29 -11.05
N ASP A 161 29.75 2.76 -9.82
CA ASP A 161 30.02 2.00 -8.60
C ASP A 161 28.91 0.98 -8.30
N LYS A 162 29.17 -0.28 -8.68
CA LYS A 162 28.22 -1.38 -8.44
C LYS A 162 28.03 -1.71 -6.97
N ALA A 163 29.09 -1.62 -6.17
CA ALA A 163 29.05 -1.99 -4.76
C ALA A 163 28.16 -1.02 -3.98
N GLU A 164 28.30 0.28 -4.27
CA GLU A 164 27.43 1.32 -3.73
C GLU A 164 25.98 1.13 -4.16
N ALA A 165 25.72 0.89 -5.45
CA ALA A 165 24.36 0.64 -5.94
C ALA A 165 23.71 -0.58 -5.26
N CYS A 166 24.45 -1.68 -5.09
CA CYS A 166 23.98 -2.86 -4.38
C CYS A 166 23.76 -2.58 -2.89
N ARG A 167 24.57 -1.74 -2.25
CA ARG A 167 24.33 -1.30 -0.87
C ARG A 167 23.03 -0.49 -0.77
N CYS A 168 22.85 0.50 -1.64
CA CYS A 168 21.63 1.31 -1.69
C CYS A 168 20.37 0.45 -1.87
N ILE A 169 20.41 -0.54 -2.78
CA ILE A 169 19.29 -1.47 -2.98
C ILE A 169 18.99 -2.27 -1.70
N ARG A 170 20.00 -2.76 -0.96
CA ARG A 170 19.80 -3.45 0.32
C ARG A 170 19.15 -2.53 1.37
N GLU A 171 19.60 -1.29 1.43
CA GLU A 171 19.11 -0.29 2.40
C GLU A 171 17.66 0.14 2.13
N LEU A 172 17.12 -0.10 0.93
CA LEU A 172 15.69 0.10 0.68
C LEU A 172 14.81 -0.82 1.53
N ASN A 173 15.31 -2.00 1.94
CA ASN A 173 14.62 -2.97 2.80
C ASN A 173 13.21 -3.37 2.32
N VAL A 174 13.02 -3.49 0.99
CA VAL A 174 11.75 -3.85 0.33
C VAL A 174 11.92 -5.00 -0.69
N PRO A 175 12.32 -6.20 -0.25
CA PRO A 175 12.70 -7.31 -1.15
C PRO A 175 11.59 -7.75 -2.11
N PHE A 176 10.32 -7.58 -1.75
CA PHE A 176 9.17 -7.89 -2.60
C PHE A 176 8.87 -6.82 -3.67
N PHE A 177 9.53 -5.66 -3.57
CA PHE A 177 9.41 -4.52 -4.47
C PHE A 177 10.67 -4.30 -5.33
N HIS A 178 11.67 -5.20 -5.24
CA HIS A 178 12.89 -5.12 -6.05
C HIS A 178 12.62 -5.23 -7.56
N HIS A 179 11.48 -5.77 -7.98
CA HIS A 179 11.02 -5.72 -9.37
C HIS A 179 10.92 -4.29 -9.92
N GLU A 180 10.72 -3.29 -9.06
CA GLU A 180 10.68 -1.88 -9.46
C GLU A 180 12.07 -1.35 -9.83
N VAL A 181 13.14 -1.85 -9.19
CA VAL A 181 14.52 -1.56 -9.59
C VAL A 181 14.77 -2.04 -11.01
N VAL A 182 14.35 -3.27 -11.32
CA VAL A 182 14.44 -3.86 -12.65
C VAL A 182 13.64 -3.05 -13.67
N LYS A 183 12.38 -2.73 -13.35
CA LYS A 183 11.51 -1.92 -14.21
C LYS A 183 12.15 -0.57 -14.55
N LYS A 184 12.56 0.18 -13.53
CA LYS A 184 13.13 1.53 -13.69
C LYS A 184 14.49 1.51 -14.39
N ALA A 185 15.32 0.50 -14.14
CA ALA A 185 16.60 0.34 -14.83
C ALA A 185 16.41 0.11 -16.34
N LEU A 186 15.48 -0.76 -16.73
CA LEU A 186 15.20 -1.03 -18.13
C LEU A 186 14.55 0.18 -18.82
N VAL A 187 13.63 0.90 -18.17
CA VAL A 187 13.05 2.14 -18.71
C VAL A 187 14.15 3.20 -18.92
N LEU A 188 15.01 3.42 -17.92
CA LEU A 188 16.13 4.36 -18.05
C LEU A 188 17.10 3.97 -19.17
N ALA A 189 17.33 2.66 -19.36
CA ALA A 189 18.13 2.15 -20.48
C ALA A 189 17.47 2.36 -21.86
N MET A 190 16.13 2.42 -21.93
CA MET A 190 15.39 2.77 -23.15
C MET A 190 15.45 4.27 -23.45
N GLU A 191 15.36 5.11 -22.41
CA GLU A 191 15.44 6.57 -22.50
C GLU A 191 16.85 7.04 -22.87
N GLU A 192 17.87 6.43 -22.29
CA GLU A 192 19.27 6.82 -22.44
C GLU A 192 20.14 5.66 -22.97
N PRO A 193 20.39 5.58 -24.29
CA PRO A 193 21.18 4.50 -24.89
C PRO A 193 22.62 4.38 -24.35
N ALA A 194 23.20 5.49 -23.85
CA ALA A 194 24.52 5.48 -23.23
C ALA A 194 24.54 4.79 -21.86
N ALA A 195 23.41 4.75 -21.16
CA ALA A 195 23.25 4.11 -19.85
C ALA A 195 22.97 2.60 -19.94
N GLU A 196 22.50 2.11 -21.10
CA GLU A 196 22.08 0.71 -21.32
C GLU A 196 23.11 -0.31 -20.80
N GLY A 197 24.37 -0.16 -21.20
CA GLY A 197 25.43 -1.12 -20.84
C GLY A 197 25.72 -1.15 -19.34
N LYS A 198 25.71 0.01 -18.68
CA LYS A 198 25.93 0.09 -17.22
C LYS A 198 24.75 -0.53 -16.49
N LEU A 199 23.53 -0.13 -16.81
CA LEU A 199 22.31 -0.63 -16.17
C LEU A 199 22.16 -2.14 -16.34
N TRP A 200 22.47 -2.68 -17.52
CA TRP A 200 22.50 -4.13 -17.72
C TRP A 200 23.55 -4.82 -16.83
N SER A 201 24.74 -4.23 -16.71
CA SER A 201 25.81 -4.75 -15.85
C SER A 201 25.46 -4.76 -14.35
N LEU A 202 24.64 -3.80 -13.90
CA LEU A 202 24.10 -3.78 -12.54
C LEU A 202 23.06 -4.89 -12.33
N LEU A 203 22.16 -5.11 -13.30
CA LEU A 203 21.16 -6.18 -13.21
C LEU A 203 21.83 -7.56 -13.11
N ILE A 204 22.90 -7.80 -13.88
CA ILE A 204 23.74 -9.01 -13.74
C ILE A 204 24.29 -9.15 -12.33
N GLU A 205 24.96 -8.11 -11.82
CA GLU A 205 25.57 -8.14 -10.48
C GLU A 205 24.53 -8.44 -9.39
N THR A 206 23.39 -7.74 -9.42
CA THR A 206 22.33 -7.92 -8.42
C THR A 206 21.66 -9.29 -8.50
N ALA A 207 21.65 -9.93 -9.67
CA ALA A 207 21.16 -11.30 -9.85
C ALA A 207 22.17 -12.33 -9.34
N GLU A 208 23.46 -12.17 -9.68
CA GLU A 208 24.55 -13.06 -9.26
C GLU A 208 24.75 -13.04 -7.73
N GLU A 209 24.64 -11.86 -7.10
CA GLU A 209 24.68 -11.72 -5.64
C GLU A 209 23.40 -12.24 -4.95
N GLY A 210 22.36 -12.59 -5.72
CA GLY A 210 21.04 -12.99 -5.19
C GLY A 210 20.26 -11.86 -4.52
N LEU A 211 20.70 -10.61 -4.70
CA LEU A 211 20.05 -9.42 -4.15
C LEU A 211 18.67 -9.18 -4.78
N ILE A 212 18.55 -9.43 -6.09
CA ILE A 212 17.28 -9.49 -6.80
C ILE A 212 17.03 -10.95 -7.20
N THR A 213 15.97 -11.53 -6.65
CA THR A 213 15.62 -12.92 -6.93
C THR A 213 15.12 -13.10 -8.37
N SER A 214 15.23 -14.30 -8.94
CA SER A 214 14.71 -14.60 -10.29
C SER A 214 13.22 -14.28 -10.43
N SER A 215 12.43 -14.44 -9.36
CA SER A 215 11.02 -14.07 -9.34
C SER A 215 10.83 -12.55 -9.46
N GLN A 216 11.62 -11.76 -8.73
CA GLN A 216 11.60 -10.29 -8.82
C GLN A 216 12.11 -9.80 -10.18
N MET A 217 13.12 -10.45 -10.74
CA MET A 217 13.63 -10.16 -12.08
C MET A 217 12.55 -10.39 -13.13
N SER A 218 11.95 -11.58 -13.16
CA SER A 218 10.85 -11.91 -14.09
C SER A 218 9.64 -10.99 -13.92
N LYS A 219 9.29 -10.63 -12.67
CA LYS A 219 8.20 -9.69 -12.38
C LYS A 219 8.50 -8.29 -12.94
N GLY A 220 9.75 -7.82 -12.86
CA GLY A 220 10.19 -6.56 -13.44
C GLY A 220 9.98 -6.50 -14.97
N PHE A 221 10.37 -7.56 -15.68
CA PHE A 221 10.13 -7.68 -17.13
C PHE A 221 8.64 -7.75 -17.48
N THR A 222 7.85 -8.47 -16.68
CA THR A 222 6.38 -8.54 -16.85
C THR A 222 5.75 -7.15 -16.75
N ARG A 223 6.12 -6.38 -15.72
CA ARG A 223 5.60 -5.02 -15.51
C ARG A 223 5.93 -4.07 -16.66
N ILE A 224 7.07 -4.22 -17.33
CA ILE A 224 7.39 -3.43 -18.53
C ILE A 224 6.54 -3.86 -19.71
N SER A 225 6.37 -5.17 -19.92
CA SER A 225 5.49 -5.70 -20.97
C SER A 225 4.08 -5.13 -20.84
N ASP A 226 3.53 -5.13 -19.62
CA ASP A 226 2.19 -4.60 -19.34
C ASP A 226 2.07 -3.10 -19.68
N SER A 227 3.14 -2.32 -19.43
CA SER A 227 3.17 -0.87 -19.67
C SER A 227 3.83 -0.46 -21.00
N ILE A 228 4.22 -1.40 -21.86
CA ILE A 228 5.09 -1.10 -23.03
C ILE A 228 4.43 -0.17 -24.04
N HIS A 229 3.10 -0.19 -24.08
CA HIS A 229 2.31 0.62 -24.99
C HIS A 229 2.25 2.08 -24.56
N ASP A 230 2.10 2.32 -23.27
CA ASP A 230 2.16 3.67 -22.69
C ASP A 230 3.60 4.20 -22.85
N LEU A 231 4.60 3.37 -22.56
CA LEU A 231 6.00 3.74 -22.71
C LEU A 231 6.39 4.05 -24.17
N ALA A 232 5.75 3.38 -25.14
CA ALA A 232 5.98 3.64 -26.57
C ALA A 232 5.42 5.00 -27.05
N LEU A 233 4.54 5.64 -26.26
CA LEU A 233 4.09 7.01 -26.55
C LEU A 233 5.23 8.01 -26.36
N ASP A 234 6.05 7.78 -25.32
CA ASP A 234 7.18 8.65 -24.97
C ASP A 234 8.49 8.21 -25.66
N ILE A 235 8.66 6.89 -25.87
CA ILE A 235 9.86 6.27 -26.43
C ILE A 235 9.48 5.43 -27.66
N PRO A 236 9.56 5.97 -28.89
CA PRO A 236 9.09 5.29 -30.10
C PRO A 236 9.70 3.89 -30.34
N GLN A 237 10.91 3.65 -29.84
CA GLN A 237 11.66 2.39 -29.98
C GLN A 237 11.47 1.43 -28.80
N ALA A 238 10.59 1.73 -27.84
CA ALA A 238 10.43 0.93 -26.62
C ALA A 238 10.14 -0.54 -26.90
N LYS A 239 9.30 -0.83 -27.91
CA LYS A 239 8.94 -2.21 -28.29
C LYS A 239 10.14 -3.01 -28.79
N ASP A 240 10.91 -2.44 -29.71
CA ASP A 240 12.10 -3.08 -30.28
C ASP A 240 13.17 -3.29 -29.19
N LYS A 241 13.31 -2.33 -28.27
CA LYS A 241 14.20 -2.44 -27.11
C LYS A 241 13.74 -3.52 -26.14
N LEU A 242 12.45 -3.62 -25.84
CA LEU A 242 11.92 -4.67 -24.98
C LEU A 242 12.15 -6.06 -25.57
N GLU A 243 11.95 -6.23 -26.88
CA GLU A 243 12.23 -7.50 -27.56
C GLU A 243 13.72 -7.89 -27.44
N SER A 244 14.62 -6.94 -27.66
CA SER A 244 16.06 -7.13 -27.48
C SER A 244 16.44 -7.49 -26.04
N PHE A 245 15.94 -6.74 -25.05
CA PHE A 245 16.18 -7.02 -23.63
C PHE A 245 15.62 -8.36 -23.19
N THR A 246 14.44 -8.73 -23.67
CA THR A 246 13.82 -10.01 -23.34
C THR A 246 14.62 -11.18 -23.91
N SER A 247 15.20 -11.01 -25.11
CA SER A 247 16.09 -12.01 -25.70
C SER A 247 17.36 -12.21 -24.87
N LYS A 248 18.03 -11.12 -24.47
CA LYS A 248 19.19 -11.17 -23.56
C LYS A 248 18.82 -11.78 -22.21
N ALA A 249 17.66 -11.44 -21.65
CA ALA A 249 17.20 -11.96 -20.36
C ALA A 249 16.90 -13.47 -20.37
N VAL A 250 16.57 -14.05 -21.54
CA VAL A 250 16.48 -15.52 -21.70
C VAL A 250 17.86 -16.16 -21.64
N GLU A 251 18.87 -15.54 -22.26
CA GLU A 251 20.26 -16.01 -22.22
C GLU A 251 20.82 -16.00 -20.79
N GLU A 252 20.49 -14.95 -20.02
CA GLU A 252 20.83 -14.83 -18.59
C GLU A 252 19.97 -15.71 -17.66
N GLY A 253 18.95 -16.39 -18.19
CA GLY A 253 18.06 -17.27 -17.42
C GLY A 253 17.09 -16.53 -16.48
N TRP A 254 16.91 -15.22 -16.64
CA TRP A 254 16.02 -14.40 -15.82
C TRP A 254 14.55 -14.57 -16.17
N VAL A 255 14.27 -14.80 -17.45
CA VAL A 255 12.92 -15.03 -17.98
C VAL A 255 12.87 -16.29 -18.81
N SER A 256 11.69 -16.93 -18.86
CA SER A 256 11.53 -18.17 -19.59
C SER A 256 11.37 -17.93 -21.10
N ALA A 257 11.85 -18.86 -21.93
CA ALA A 257 11.62 -18.80 -23.38
C ALA A 257 10.12 -18.73 -23.77
N PRO A 258 9.18 -19.41 -23.07
CA PRO A 258 7.74 -19.18 -23.25
C PRO A 258 7.31 -17.73 -22.98
N PHE A 259 7.84 -17.10 -21.93
CA PHE A 259 7.55 -15.69 -21.63
C PHE A 259 8.05 -14.78 -22.75
N SER A 260 9.27 -14.98 -23.24
CA SER A 260 9.82 -14.22 -24.39
C SER A 260 8.93 -14.33 -25.64
N ARG A 261 8.45 -15.54 -25.96
CA ARG A 261 7.51 -15.74 -27.08
C ARG A 261 6.16 -15.07 -26.84
N ALA A 262 5.66 -15.07 -25.60
CA ALA A 262 4.42 -14.37 -25.26
C ALA A 262 4.57 -12.86 -25.47
N VAL A 263 5.67 -12.26 -25.02
CA VAL A 263 5.99 -10.84 -25.24
C VAL A 263 6.08 -10.52 -26.74
N VAL A 264 6.82 -11.31 -27.52
CA VAL A 264 6.93 -11.12 -28.99
C VAL A 264 5.58 -11.29 -29.67
N SER A 265 4.78 -12.27 -29.24
CA SER A 265 3.42 -12.48 -29.75
C SER A 265 2.47 -11.33 -29.36
N GLU A 266 2.60 -10.74 -28.18
CA GLU A 266 1.79 -9.61 -27.71
C GLU A 266 2.17 -8.29 -28.40
N LEU A 267 3.45 -8.16 -28.77
CA LEU A 267 3.95 -7.10 -29.65
C LEU A 267 3.48 -7.29 -31.10
N GLY A 268 3.27 -8.53 -31.55
CA GLY A 268 2.91 -8.89 -32.93
C GLY A 268 1.44 -9.18 -33.23
N ALA A 269 0.59 -9.50 -32.25
CA ALA A 269 -0.80 -9.90 -32.46
C ALA A 269 -1.79 -8.73 -32.30
N GLY A 270 -2.47 -8.37 -33.40
CA GLY A 270 -3.78 -7.70 -33.39
C GLY A 270 -3.79 -6.17 -33.29
N THR A 271 -3.44 -5.49 -34.38
CA THR A 271 -3.20 -4.04 -34.41
C THR A 271 -4.43 -3.13 -34.42
N VAL A 272 -5.67 -3.60 -34.65
CA VAL A 272 -6.83 -2.67 -34.74
C VAL A 272 -7.58 -2.58 -33.42
N GLY A 273 -8.19 -3.67 -32.94
CA GLY A 273 -8.96 -3.65 -31.68
C GLY A 273 -8.11 -3.38 -30.43
N ILE A 274 -6.84 -3.79 -30.42
CA ILE A 274 -5.95 -3.49 -29.30
C ILE A 274 -5.44 -2.04 -29.38
N GLN A 275 -5.26 -1.48 -30.58
CA GLN A 275 -4.88 -0.07 -30.71
C GLN A 275 -6.03 0.87 -30.35
N GLU A 276 -7.27 0.51 -30.68
CA GLU A 276 -8.48 1.20 -30.20
C GLU A 276 -8.58 1.14 -28.66
N ALA A 277 -8.43 -0.05 -28.06
CA ALA A 277 -8.44 -0.20 -26.61
C ALA A 277 -7.31 0.58 -25.92
N ARG A 278 -6.12 0.63 -26.53
CA ARG A 278 -4.97 1.40 -26.03
C ARG A 278 -5.17 2.90 -26.18
N ALA A 279 -5.62 3.36 -27.34
CA ALA A 279 -5.94 4.77 -27.59
C ALA A 279 -7.03 5.25 -26.63
N PHE A 280 -8.06 4.43 -26.40
CA PHE A 280 -9.09 4.72 -25.42
C PHE A 280 -8.51 4.82 -24.01
N LYS A 281 -7.68 3.87 -23.57
CA LYS A 281 -7.05 3.93 -22.22
C LYS A 281 -6.18 5.17 -22.03
N ALA A 282 -5.44 5.59 -23.06
CA ALA A 282 -4.63 6.80 -23.03
C ALA A 282 -5.51 8.05 -22.92
N ASN A 283 -6.52 8.19 -23.79
CA ASN A 283 -7.47 9.30 -23.75
C ASN A 283 -8.23 9.35 -22.42
N ALA A 284 -8.72 8.21 -21.93
CA ALA A 284 -9.37 8.08 -20.63
C ALA A 284 -8.46 8.58 -19.50
N THR A 285 -7.18 8.19 -19.52
CA THR A 285 -6.21 8.64 -18.50
C THR A 285 -6.04 10.17 -18.53
N ASN A 286 -5.95 10.77 -19.72
CA ASN A 286 -5.82 12.23 -19.86
C ASN A 286 -7.07 12.95 -19.34
N ILE A 287 -8.27 12.52 -19.77
CA ILE A 287 -9.55 13.09 -19.33
C ILE A 287 -9.68 13.03 -17.81
N ILE A 288 -9.36 11.87 -17.20
CA ILE A 288 -9.44 11.70 -15.74
C ILE A 288 -8.43 12.60 -15.01
N GLN A 289 -7.21 12.72 -15.53
CA GLN A 289 -6.19 13.57 -14.92
C GLN A 289 -6.56 15.05 -14.99
N GLU A 290 -7.06 15.50 -16.13
CA GLU A 290 -7.58 16.86 -16.30
C GLU A 290 -8.75 17.12 -15.36
N TYR A 291 -9.69 16.19 -15.27
CA TYR A 291 -10.80 16.26 -14.32
C TYR A 291 -10.34 16.41 -12.86
N PHE A 292 -9.33 15.67 -12.41
CA PHE A 292 -8.81 15.83 -11.05
C PHE A 292 -8.19 17.21 -10.80
N LEU A 293 -7.78 17.93 -11.84
CA LEU A 293 -7.25 19.29 -11.74
C LEU A 293 -8.35 20.36 -11.86
N SER A 294 -9.30 20.18 -12.80
CA SER A 294 -10.33 21.18 -13.14
C SER A 294 -11.61 21.02 -12.31
N SER A 295 -11.92 19.80 -11.87
CA SER A 295 -13.23 19.39 -11.33
C SER A 295 -14.39 19.61 -12.30
N ASP A 296 -14.10 19.70 -13.62
CA ASP A 296 -15.11 19.96 -14.65
C ASP A 296 -15.75 18.66 -15.14
N ILE A 297 -16.97 18.38 -14.68
CA ILE A 297 -17.73 17.19 -15.04
C ILE A 297 -18.31 17.29 -16.46
N SER A 298 -18.66 18.51 -16.91
CA SER A 298 -19.27 18.70 -18.22
C SER A 298 -18.28 18.42 -19.35
N GLU A 299 -17.01 18.77 -19.14
CA GLU A 299 -15.93 18.45 -20.08
C GLU A 299 -15.68 16.94 -20.18
N VAL A 300 -15.76 16.20 -19.07
CA VAL A 300 -15.62 14.73 -19.08
C VAL A 300 -16.76 14.08 -19.84
N ILE A 301 -18.00 14.53 -19.62
CA ILE A 301 -19.19 14.05 -20.35
C ILE A 301 -18.99 14.27 -21.85
N THR A 302 -18.67 15.50 -22.26
CA THR A 302 -18.45 15.87 -23.67
C THR A 302 -17.33 15.02 -24.28
N SER A 303 -16.19 14.88 -23.58
CA SER A 303 -15.06 14.07 -24.04
C SER A 303 -15.41 12.59 -24.21
N LEU A 304 -16.25 12.02 -23.34
CA LEU A 304 -16.68 10.62 -23.44
C LEU A 304 -17.67 10.41 -24.60
N GLU A 305 -18.58 11.35 -24.82
CA GLU A 305 -19.49 11.33 -25.97
C GLU A 305 -18.72 11.44 -27.29
N ASP A 306 -17.73 12.34 -27.35
CA ASP A 306 -16.86 12.53 -28.51
C ASP A 306 -15.99 11.30 -28.83
N LEU A 307 -15.56 10.55 -27.81
CA LEU A 307 -14.86 9.28 -27.99
C LEU A 307 -15.75 8.22 -28.64
N ALA A 308 -17.08 8.33 -28.52
CA ALA A 308 -18.08 7.46 -29.15
C ALA A 308 -17.82 5.95 -28.99
N ALA A 309 -17.33 5.54 -27.81
CA ALA A 309 -16.81 4.20 -27.55
C ALA A 309 -17.49 3.52 -26.34
N PRO A 310 -18.79 3.20 -26.42
CA PRO A 310 -19.60 2.73 -25.28
C PRO A 310 -19.13 1.40 -24.68
N ASP A 311 -18.52 0.54 -25.49
CA ASP A 311 -17.97 -0.74 -25.05
C ASP A 311 -16.83 -0.57 -24.03
N TYR A 312 -16.18 0.59 -24.03
CA TYR A 312 -15.08 0.91 -23.12
C TYR A 312 -15.48 1.75 -21.91
N HIS A 313 -16.77 2.08 -21.72
CA HIS A 313 -17.23 2.82 -20.54
C HIS A 313 -16.89 2.11 -19.22
N ALA A 314 -16.97 0.79 -19.18
CA ALA A 314 -16.56 0.01 -18.02
C ALA A 314 -15.05 0.15 -17.73
N ALA A 315 -14.23 0.23 -18.79
CA ALA A 315 -12.79 0.43 -18.66
C ALA A 315 -12.45 1.85 -18.18
N PHE A 316 -13.22 2.87 -18.61
CA PHE A 316 -13.08 4.23 -18.12
C PHE A 316 -13.34 4.31 -16.61
N VAL A 317 -14.47 3.76 -16.15
CA VAL A 317 -14.84 3.78 -14.72
C VAL A 317 -13.83 3.00 -13.87
N LYS A 318 -13.39 1.83 -14.33
CA LYS A 318 -12.30 1.07 -13.69
C LYS A 318 -11.04 1.94 -13.59
N ARG A 319 -10.66 2.63 -14.67
CA ARG A 319 -9.45 3.48 -14.69
C ARG A 319 -9.57 4.68 -13.74
N LEU A 320 -10.73 5.33 -13.70
CA LEU A 320 -11.04 6.44 -12.80
C LEU A 320 -10.85 6.04 -11.34
N ILE A 321 -11.47 4.94 -10.92
CA ILE A 321 -11.35 4.43 -9.54
C ILE A 321 -9.90 4.05 -9.23
N LEU A 322 -9.22 3.33 -10.12
CA LEU A 322 -7.81 2.96 -9.92
C LEU A 322 -6.88 4.18 -9.76
N LEU A 323 -7.07 5.23 -10.57
CA LEU A 323 -6.26 6.45 -10.46
C LEU A 323 -6.57 7.25 -9.19
N ALA A 324 -7.77 7.10 -8.62
CA ALA A 324 -8.16 7.73 -7.36
C ALA A 324 -7.66 6.98 -6.11
N LEU A 325 -7.55 5.64 -6.18
CA LEU A 325 -7.17 4.80 -5.03
C LEU A 325 -5.82 5.19 -4.41
N ASP A 326 -4.86 5.57 -5.24
CA ASP A 326 -3.49 5.95 -4.84
C ASP A 326 -3.37 7.46 -4.48
N ARG A 327 -4.49 8.17 -4.39
CA ARG A 327 -4.54 9.62 -4.14
C ARG A 327 -5.23 9.95 -2.81
N LYS A 328 -5.40 11.25 -2.52
CA LYS A 328 -6.02 11.72 -1.27
C LYS A 328 -7.54 11.52 -1.34
N ASN A 329 -8.20 11.66 -0.19
CA ASN A 329 -9.66 11.50 -0.10
C ASN A 329 -10.43 12.46 -1.00
N ARG A 330 -9.85 13.62 -1.34
CA ARG A 330 -10.41 14.54 -2.33
C ARG A 330 -10.61 13.86 -3.69
N GLU A 331 -9.59 13.23 -4.25
CA GLU A 331 -9.69 12.60 -5.57
C GLU A 331 -10.58 11.35 -5.54
N LYS A 332 -10.65 10.67 -4.40
CA LYS A 332 -11.59 9.54 -4.21
C LYS A 332 -13.05 9.99 -4.20
N GLU A 333 -13.34 11.10 -3.53
CA GLU A 333 -14.67 11.69 -3.55
C GLU A 333 -15.01 12.23 -4.95
N MET A 334 -14.07 12.92 -5.62
CA MET A 334 -14.25 13.35 -7.00
C MET A 334 -14.57 12.18 -7.93
N ALA A 335 -13.88 11.04 -7.79
CA ALA A 335 -14.17 9.84 -8.57
C ALA A 335 -15.58 9.30 -8.29
N SER A 336 -16.02 9.26 -7.03
CA SER A 336 -17.37 8.81 -6.67
C SER A 336 -18.45 9.72 -7.25
N VAL A 337 -18.30 11.04 -7.08
CA VAL A 337 -19.20 12.04 -7.66
C VAL A 337 -19.26 11.93 -9.18
N LEU A 338 -18.11 11.80 -9.85
CA LEU A 338 -18.08 11.65 -11.30
C LEU A 338 -18.77 10.37 -11.76
N VAL A 339 -18.64 9.26 -11.04
CA VAL A 339 -19.36 8.02 -11.38
C VAL A 339 -20.88 8.20 -11.29
N SER A 340 -21.37 8.93 -10.28
CA SER A 340 -22.80 9.26 -10.13
C SER A 340 -23.32 10.12 -11.28
N GLU A 341 -22.60 11.18 -11.65
CA GLU A 341 -22.97 12.06 -12.76
C GLU A 341 -22.89 11.34 -14.12
N LEU A 342 -21.84 10.53 -14.33
CA LEU A 342 -21.71 9.73 -15.55
C LEU A 342 -22.80 8.68 -15.66
N TYR A 343 -23.26 8.09 -14.56
CA TYR A 343 -24.39 7.17 -14.57
C TYR A 343 -25.70 7.86 -15.00
N ALA A 344 -25.91 9.12 -14.58
CA ALA A 344 -27.10 9.88 -14.94
C ALA A 344 -27.15 10.23 -16.44
N GLU A 345 -25.99 10.51 -17.06
CA GLU A 345 -25.93 11.11 -18.40
C GLU A 345 -25.41 10.16 -19.50
N VAL A 346 -24.33 9.39 -19.26
CA VAL A 346 -23.55 8.75 -20.36
C VAL A 346 -23.35 7.24 -20.20
N ILE A 347 -23.19 6.73 -18.98
CA ILE A 347 -22.74 5.37 -18.69
C ILE A 347 -23.88 4.53 -18.12
N SER A 348 -24.23 3.45 -18.82
CA SER A 348 -25.24 2.50 -18.35
C SER A 348 -24.85 1.79 -17.05
N ILE A 349 -25.86 1.43 -16.24
CA ILE A 349 -25.67 0.59 -15.04
C ILE A 349 -24.92 -0.72 -15.33
N ALA A 350 -25.16 -1.34 -16.49
CA ALA A 350 -24.47 -2.55 -16.89
C ALA A 350 -22.96 -2.32 -17.08
N SER A 351 -22.56 -1.15 -17.57
CA SER A 351 -21.15 -0.76 -17.67
C SER A 351 -20.54 -0.45 -16.31
N ILE A 352 -21.29 0.17 -15.38
CA ILE A 352 -20.85 0.39 -13.99
C ILE A 352 -20.63 -0.95 -13.28
N ALA A 353 -21.61 -1.85 -13.31
CA ALA A 353 -21.50 -3.18 -12.69
C ALA A 353 -20.31 -3.96 -13.26
N ARG A 354 -20.13 -3.96 -14.59
CA ARG A 354 -18.94 -4.55 -15.24
C ARG A 354 -17.63 -3.91 -14.77
N ALA A 355 -17.58 -2.59 -14.58
CA ALA A 355 -16.39 -1.92 -14.08
C ALA A 355 -15.99 -2.42 -12.69
N TYR A 356 -16.97 -2.54 -11.78
CA TYR A 356 -16.74 -3.10 -10.45
C TYR A 356 -16.33 -4.57 -10.50
N THR A 357 -16.97 -5.41 -11.33
CA THR A 357 -16.50 -6.80 -11.53
C THR A 357 -15.03 -6.83 -11.96
N LEU A 358 -14.65 -6.02 -12.96
CA LEU A 358 -13.27 -5.97 -13.46
C LEU A 358 -12.28 -5.42 -12.42
N LEU A 359 -12.69 -4.48 -11.56
CA LEU A 359 -11.87 -3.99 -10.45
C LEU A 359 -11.60 -5.11 -9.44
N LEU A 360 -12.65 -5.81 -9.03
CA LEU A 360 -12.60 -6.86 -8.01
C LEU A 360 -11.88 -8.12 -8.49
N GLN A 361 -11.97 -8.46 -9.78
CA GLN A 361 -11.16 -9.53 -10.38
C GLN A 361 -9.66 -9.25 -10.32
N SER A 362 -9.25 -7.97 -10.37
CA SER A 362 -7.84 -7.55 -10.24
C SER A 362 -7.49 -6.99 -8.85
N ALA A 363 -8.31 -7.24 -7.82
CA ALA A 363 -8.12 -6.65 -6.50
C ALA A 363 -6.85 -7.14 -5.79
N GLU A 364 -6.48 -8.41 -5.98
CA GLU A 364 -5.25 -8.99 -5.41
C GLU A 364 -4.02 -8.27 -5.95
N ASP A 365 -3.92 -8.16 -7.28
CA ASP A 365 -2.84 -7.41 -7.94
C ASP A 365 -2.83 -5.94 -7.52
N THR A 366 -4.00 -5.31 -7.42
CA THR A 366 -4.12 -3.90 -7.01
C THR A 366 -3.64 -3.70 -5.56
N SER A 367 -3.91 -4.67 -4.68
CA SER A 367 -3.48 -4.62 -3.27
C SER A 367 -1.98 -4.85 -3.10
N LEU A 368 -1.29 -5.42 -4.10
CA LEU A 368 0.17 -5.48 -4.11
C LEU A 368 0.80 -4.09 -4.30
N ASP A 369 0.11 -3.21 -5.03
CA ASP A 369 0.61 -1.87 -5.35
C ASP A 369 0.09 -0.80 -4.37
N ILE A 370 -1.12 -0.98 -3.81
CA ILE A 370 -1.77 -0.01 -2.92
C ILE A 370 -2.13 -0.68 -1.58
N PRO A 371 -1.40 -0.39 -0.48
CA PRO A 371 -1.58 -1.02 0.84
C PRO A 371 -2.80 -0.48 1.60
N ASP A 372 -3.97 -0.47 0.95
CA ASP A 372 -5.32 -0.33 1.53
C ASP A 372 -6.41 -0.58 0.46
N ALA A 373 -6.03 -1.09 -0.73
CA ALA A 373 -6.92 -1.16 -1.89
C ALA A 373 -8.23 -1.89 -1.59
N ALA A 374 -8.18 -2.98 -0.80
CA ALA A 374 -9.36 -3.76 -0.48
C ALA A 374 -10.41 -2.94 0.31
N ASN A 375 -9.97 -2.21 1.35
CA ASN A 375 -10.86 -1.35 2.14
C ASN A 375 -11.41 -0.22 1.27
N GLN A 376 -10.56 0.45 0.50
CA GLN A 376 -10.99 1.57 -0.35
C GLN A 376 -11.95 1.12 -1.46
N LEU A 377 -11.70 -0.01 -2.10
CA LEU A 377 -12.61 -0.60 -3.09
C LEU A 377 -13.95 -0.99 -2.46
N SER A 378 -13.95 -1.47 -1.20
CA SER A 378 -15.21 -1.75 -0.49
C SER A 378 -16.01 -0.48 -0.21
N LEU A 379 -15.34 0.64 0.10
CA LEU A 379 -15.97 1.95 0.26
C LEU A 379 -16.53 2.47 -1.06
N PHE A 380 -15.77 2.41 -2.16
CA PHE A 380 -16.28 2.78 -3.49
C PHE A 380 -17.50 1.95 -3.90
N LEU A 381 -17.48 0.64 -3.65
CA LEU A 381 -18.58 -0.24 -3.97
C LEU A 381 -19.81 0.06 -3.11
N ALA A 382 -19.62 0.30 -1.81
CA ALA A 382 -20.71 0.70 -0.92
C ALA A 382 -21.26 2.09 -1.28
N ARG A 383 -20.40 3.03 -1.68
CA ARG A 383 -20.77 4.38 -2.13
C ARG A 383 -21.67 4.33 -3.35
N ALA A 384 -21.36 3.49 -4.34
CA ALA A 384 -22.22 3.31 -5.52
C ALA A 384 -23.62 2.78 -5.18
N VAL A 385 -23.76 2.02 -4.07
CA VAL A 385 -25.09 1.61 -3.58
C VAL A 385 -25.79 2.75 -2.85
N VAL A 386 -25.07 3.53 -2.05
CA VAL A 386 -25.63 4.70 -1.35
C VAL A 386 -26.08 5.80 -2.31
N ASP A 387 -25.38 5.97 -3.43
CA ASP A 387 -25.73 6.92 -4.49
C ASP A 387 -26.80 6.40 -5.47
N ASP A 388 -27.48 5.29 -5.12
CA ASP A 388 -28.53 4.64 -5.92
C ASP A 388 -28.09 4.24 -7.35
N ILE A 389 -26.78 4.11 -7.60
CA ILE A 389 -26.22 3.65 -8.88
C ILE A 389 -26.35 2.13 -9.00
N LEU A 390 -26.02 1.40 -7.93
CA LEU A 390 -26.11 -0.05 -7.85
C LEU A 390 -27.11 -0.47 -6.77
N ALA A 391 -28.14 -1.24 -7.15
CA ALA A 391 -28.96 -1.95 -6.18
C ALA A 391 -28.18 -3.09 -5.46
N PRO A 392 -28.57 -3.49 -4.23
CA PRO A 392 -27.95 -4.60 -3.51
C PRO A 392 -27.85 -5.91 -4.29
N LEU A 393 -28.83 -6.20 -5.16
CA LEU A 393 -28.83 -7.40 -6.02
C LEU A 393 -27.63 -7.43 -6.97
N HIS A 394 -27.15 -6.27 -7.46
CA HIS A 394 -25.96 -6.23 -8.31
C HIS A 394 -24.70 -6.64 -7.55
N LEU A 395 -24.64 -6.47 -6.22
CA LEU A 395 -23.52 -6.96 -5.43
C LEU A 395 -23.47 -8.49 -5.45
N ASP A 396 -24.63 -9.15 -5.40
CA ASP A 396 -24.73 -10.59 -5.49
C ASP A 396 -24.32 -11.08 -6.88
N GLU A 397 -24.80 -10.43 -7.95
CA GLU A 397 -24.41 -10.74 -9.33
C GLU A 397 -22.91 -10.55 -9.59
N ILE A 398 -22.30 -9.50 -9.02
CA ILE A 398 -20.86 -9.28 -9.08
C ILE A 398 -20.13 -10.39 -8.32
N SER A 399 -20.61 -10.76 -7.12
CA SER A 399 -20.02 -11.82 -6.29
C SER A 399 -20.00 -13.19 -6.99
N GLU A 400 -21.08 -13.52 -7.73
CA GLU A 400 -21.18 -14.75 -8.52
C GLU A 400 -20.14 -14.83 -9.65
N GLN A 401 -19.71 -13.70 -10.20
CA GLN A 401 -18.69 -13.62 -11.25
C GLN A 401 -17.25 -13.65 -10.72
N LEU A 402 -17.07 -13.67 -9.40
CA LEU A 402 -15.77 -13.70 -8.74
C LEU A 402 -15.43 -15.12 -8.24
N VAL A 403 -14.14 -15.43 -8.24
CA VAL A 403 -13.62 -16.73 -7.79
C VAL A 403 -13.90 -16.92 -6.29
N GLU A 404 -14.29 -18.13 -5.88
CA GLU A 404 -14.50 -18.46 -4.47
C GLU A 404 -13.24 -18.23 -3.64
N GLY A 405 -13.36 -17.53 -2.51
CA GLY A 405 -12.22 -17.25 -1.63
C GLY A 405 -11.26 -16.15 -2.13
N SER A 406 -11.51 -15.54 -3.29
CA SER A 406 -10.73 -14.39 -3.78
C SER A 406 -10.91 -13.16 -2.91
N LEU A 407 -9.91 -12.28 -2.91
CA LEU A 407 -10.00 -10.98 -2.26
C LEU A 407 -11.18 -10.15 -2.79
N GLY A 408 -11.50 -10.28 -4.08
CA GLY A 408 -12.67 -9.62 -4.68
C GLY A 408 -13.98 -9.96 -3.98
N ARG A 409 -14.23 -11.25 -3.66
CA ARG A 409 -15.43 -11.66 -2.91
C ARG A 409 -15.41 -11.15 -1.47
N GLU A 410 -14.23 -11.07 -0.85
CA GLU A 410 -14.10 -10.50 0.49
C GLU A 410 -14.48 -9.01 0.50
N ILE A 411 -14.03 -8.24 -0.50
CA ILE A 411 -14.39 -6.83 -0.69
C ILE A 411 -15.91 -6.64 -0.84
N VAL A 412 -16.60 -7.51 -1.60
CA VAL A 412 -18.08 -7.47 -1.70
C VAL A 412 -18.72 -7.67 -0.32
N ARG A 413 -18.27 -8.65 0.45
CA ARG A 413 -18.79 -8.90 1.82
C ARG A 413 -18.53 -7.73 2.75
N MET A 414 -17.36 -7.09 2.66
CA MET A 414 -17.03 -5.89 3.43
C MET A 414 -18.01 -4.76 3.09
N ALA A 415 -18.26 -4.49 1.80
CA ALA A 415 -19.21 -3.47 1.35
C ALA A 415 -20.64 -3.76 1.86
N GLN A 416 -21.10 -5.02 1.75
CA GLN A 416 -22.40 -5.45 2.28
C GLN A 416 -22.49 -5.25 3.80
N SER A 417 -21.43 -5.58 4.54
CA SER A 417 -21.35 -5.36 5.99
C SER A 417 -21.46 -3.87 6.33
N MET A 418 -20.78 -2.99 5.57
CA MET A 418 -20.87 -1.53 5.77
C MET A 418 -22.28 -1.01 5.54
N LEU A 419 -22.95 -1.48 4.48
CA LEU A 419 -24.32 -1.09 4.13
C LEU A 419 -25.35 -1.56 5.17
N SER A 420 -25.12 -2.70 5.82
CA SER A 420 -26.00 -3.24 6.87
C SER A 420 -25.90 -2.50 8.21
N ALA A 421 -24.87 -1.67 8.40
CA ALA A 421 -24.64 -0.95 9.64
C ALA A 421 -25.65 0.21 9.82
N ARG A 422 -26.01 0.51 11.08
CA ARG A 422 -26.91 1.63 11.40
C ARG A 422 -26.25 2.96 10.97
N HIS A 423 -27.01 3.82 10.27
CA HIS A 423 -26.54 5.08 9.67
C HIS A 423 -25.45 4.91 8.59
N ALA A 424 -25.42 3.77 7.88
CA ALA A 424 -24.44 3.49 6.83
C ALA A 424 -24.30 4.61 5.79
N GLY A 425 -25.42 5.13 5.26
CA GLY A 425 -25.41 6.19 4.23
C GLY A 425 -24.67 7.45 4.68
N GLU A 426 -24.99 7.99 5.86
CA GLU A 426 -24.32 9.19 6.41
C GLU A 426 -22.84 8.97 6.73
N ARG A 427 -22.43 7.73 7.03
CA ARG A 427 -21.02 7.40 7.30
C ARG A 427 -20.22 7.26 6.02
N ILE A 428 -20.78 6.59 5.02
CA ILE A 428 -20.14 6.38 3.72
C ILE A 428 -20.01 7.72 2.97
N LEU A 429 -20.97 8.63 3.09
CA LEU A 429 -20.91 10.01 2.55
C LEU A 429 -19.81 10.89 3.17
N ARG A 430 -19.19 10.46 4.29
CA ARG A 430 -18.16 11.23 5.02
C ARG A 430 -16.75 10.62 4.88
N CYS A 431 -16.63 9.49 4.20
CA CYS A 431 -15.38 8.78 3.94
C CYS A 431 -14.87 9.15 2.55
#